data_AF-A0A965PN56-F1
#
_entry.id   AF-A0A965PN56-F1
#
_cell.length_a   1.000
_cell.length_b   1.000
_cell.length_c   1.000
_cell.angle_alpha   90.00
_cell.angle_beta   90.00
_cell.angle_gamma   90.00
#
_symmetry.space_group_name_H-M   'P 1'
#
loop_
_entity.id
_entity.type
_entity.pdbx_description
1 polymer ?
#
loop_
_entity_poly.entity_id
_entity_poly.type
_entity_poly.pdbx_seq_one_letter_code
_entity_poly.pdbx_strand_id
1 'polypeptide(L)' 'MKMGRVCLDLNYIVDMDNDEMVKHAVESLYEDLMQGVKYGNISNWIDVIEDKNATPDMIPEFLLEKENE' A
#
# COMPACT_ATOMS: atom_id res chain seq x y z
N MET A 1 -2.82 -1.52 -23.26
CA MET A 1 -2.76 -2.16 -21.94
C MET A 1 -3.24 -1.14 -20.92
N LYS A 2 -4.12 -1.53 -19.98
CA LYS A 2 -4.51 -0.65 -18.87
C LYS A 2 -3.50 -0.87 -17.75
N MET A 3 -2.75 0.17 -17.39
CA MET A 3 -1.74 0.11 -16.33
C MET A 3 -2.37 0.47 -14.99
N GLY A 4 -1.90 -0.16 -13.92
CA GLY A 4 -2.37 0.10 -12.58
C GLY A 4 -1.33 -0.30 -11.55
N ARG A 5 -1.51 0.18 -10.33
CA ARG A 5 -0.69 -0.15 -9.18
C ARG A 5 -1.51 -0.91 -8.17
N VAL A 6 -0.91 -1.95 -7.57
CA VAL A 6 -1.45 -2.63 -6.39
C VAL A 6 -0.85 -1.91 -5.19
N CYS A 7 -1.68 -1.31 -4.34
CA CYS A 7 -1.22 -0.52 -3.21
C CYS A 7 -2.05 -0.79 -1.96
N LEU A 8 -1.43 -0.57 -0.81
CA LEU A 8 -2.13 -0.54 0.46
C LEU A 8 -2.75 0.85 0.65
N ASP A 9 -4.08 0.94 0.74
CA ASP A 9 -4.80 2.18 1.02
C ASP A 9 -5.11 2.29 2.52
N LEU A 10 -4.08 2.66 3.29
CA LEU A 10 -4.20 2.95 4.72
C LEU A 10 -3.46 4.25 5.01
N ASN A 11 -4.19 5.27 5.44
CA ASN A 11 -3.63 6.60 5.71
C ASN A 11 -4.41 7.33 6.82
N TYR A 12 -3.70 8.20 7.55
CA TYR A 12 -4.28 9.13 8.52
C TYR A 12 -3.98 10.57 8.12
N ILE A 13 -5.00 11.43 8.24
CA ILE A 13 -4.85 12.87 8.04
C ILE A 13 -4.42 13.47 9.38
N VAL A 14 -3.33 14.22 9.37
CA VAL A 14 -2.75 14.86 10.57
C VAL A 14 -2.54 16.35 10.35
N ASP A 15 -2.57 17.09 11.45
CA ASP A 15 -2.04 18.45 11.49
C ASP A 15 -0.51 18.38 11.55
N MET A 16 0.15 18.83 10.48
CA MET A 16 1.61 18.78 10.34
C MET A 16 2.34 19.76 11.27
N ASP A 17 1.64 20.76 11.81
CA ASP A 17 2.22 21.70 12.79
C ASP A 17 2.12 21.13 14.23
N ASN A 18 1.53 19.94 14.40
CA ASN A 18 1.40 19.24 15.67
C ASN A 18 2.24 17.95 15.68
N ASP A 19 3.51 18.07 16.10
CA ASP A 19 4.48 16.97 16.13
C ASP A 19 3.99 15.73 16.92
N GLU A 20 3.27 15.95 18.02
CA GLU A 20 2.73 14.85 18.85
C GLU A 20 1.64 14.08 18.10
N MET A 21 0.78 14.78 17.36
CA MET A 21 -0.24 14.16 16.52
C MET A 21 0.39 13.33 15.41
N VAL A 22 1.39 13.88 14.72
CA VAL A 22 2.12 13.16 13.66
C VAL A 22 2.74 11.88 14.24
N LYS A 23 3.41 11.98 15.39
CA LYS A 23 4.02 10.83 16.05
C LYS A 23 2.98 9.76 16.40
N HIS A 24 1.89 10.15 17.05
CA HIS A 24 0.83 9.20 17.42
C HIS A 24 0.15 8.55 16.20
N ALA A 25 -0.04 9.31 15.11
CA ALA A 25 -0.60 8.77 13.89
C ALA A 25 0.33 7.73 13.24
N VAL A 26 1.63 7.97 13.23
CA VAL A 26 2.63 7.00 12.71
C VAL A 26 2.63 5.72 13.55
N GLU A 27 2.64 5.86 14.89
CA GLU A 27 2.59 4.71 15.80
C GLU A 27 1.30 3.90 15.61
N SER A 28 0.16 4.58 15.50
CA SER A 28 -1.15 3.94 15.30
C SER A 28 -1.24 3.23 13.95
N LEU A 29 -0.78 3.88 12.86
CA LEU A 29 -0.77 3.28 11.52
C LEU A 29 0.09 2.01 11.48
N TYR A 30 1.24 2.02 12.17
CA TYR A 30 2.09 0.84 12.32
C TYR A 30 1.39 -0.27 13.10
N GLU A 31 0.73 0.05 14.21
CA GLU A 31 -0.03 -0.94 14.97
C GLU A 31 -1.15 -1.57 14.14
N ASP A 32 -1.91 -0.77 13.39
CA ASP A 32 -2.97 -1.26 12.52
C ASP A 32 -2.44 -2.21 11.45
N LEU A 33 -1.33 -1.85 10.79
CA LEU A 33 -0.61 -2.75 9.87
C LEU A 33 -0.30 -4.09 10.51
N MET A 34 0.29 -4.08 11.70
CA MET A 34 0.67 -5.29 12.41
C MET A 34 -0.55 -6.14 12.81
N GLN A 35 -1.63 -5.51 13.26
CA GLN A 35 -2.88 -6.23 13.56
C GLN A 35 -3.51 -6.79 12.28
N GLY A 36 -3.49 -6.04 11.18
CA GLY A 36 -3.97 -6.48 9.87
C GLY A 36 -3.26 -7.72 9.38
N VAL A 37 -1.92 -7.78 9.52
CA VAL A 37 -1.13 -8.98 9.24
C VAL A 37 -1.51 -10.12 10.19
N LYS A 38 -1.50 -9.84 11.50
CA LYS A 38 -1.72 -10.85 12.54
C LYS A 38 -3.08 -11.54 12.44
N TYR A 39 -4.13 -10.79 12.10
CA TYR A 39 -5.50 -11.29 12.01
C TYR A 39 -5.92 -11.63 10.58
N GLY A 40 -5.01 -11.55 9.60
CA GLY A 40 -5.28 -11.92 8.20
C GLY A 40 -6.22 -10.96 7.47
N ASN A 41 -6.38 -9.73 7.94
CA ASN A 41 -7.27 -8.73 7.35
C ASN A 41 -6.58 -7.76 6.39
N ILE A 42 -5.25 -7.77 6.31
CA ILE A 42 -4.48 -6.79 5.52
C ILE A 42 -4.81 -6.82 4.02
N SER A 43 -5.24 -7.97 3.48
CA SER A 43 -5.67 -8.08 2.09
C SER A 43 -6.86 -7.18 1.76
N ASN A 44 -7.71 -6.88 2.74
CA ASN A 44 -8.88 -6.01 2.56
C ASN A 44 -8.50 -4.53 2.44
N TRP A 45 -7.24 -4.19 2.69
CA TRP A 45 -6.69 -2.84 2.57
C TRP A 45 -5.85 -2.69 1.30
N ILE A 46 -5.74 -3.74 0.49
CA ILE A 46 -5.01 -3.73 -0.76
C ILE A 46 -5.98 -3.44 -1.90
N ASP A 47 -5.73 -2.35 -2.61
CA ASP A 47 -6.51 -1.90 -3.75
C ASP A 47 -5.69 -1.87 -5.04
N VAL A 48 -6.41 -1.86 -6.17
CA VAL A 48 -5.83 -1.69 -7.50
C VAL A 48 -6.33 -0.39 -8.10
N ILE A 49 -5.41 0.55 -8.32
CA ILE A 49 -5.72 1.88 -8.82
C ILE A 49 -5.12 2.02 -10.23
N GLU A 50 -5.91 2.56 -11.17
CA GLU A 50 -5.43 2.88 -12.50
C GLU A 50 -4.32 3.94 -12.43
N ASP A 51 -3.20 3.65 -13.08
CA ASP A 51 -2.04 4.54 -13.12
C ASP A 51 -1.76 4.96 -14.56
N LYS A 52 -2.18 6.18 -14.89
CA LYS A 52 -2.06 6.74 -16.24
C LYS A 52 -0.62 7.11 -16.60
N ASN A 53 0.27 7.19 -15.63
CA ASN A 53 1.66 7.57 -15.83
C ASN A 53 2.59 6.35 -15.85
N ALA A 54 2.09 5.17 -15.46
CA ALA A 54 2.88 3.95 -15.46
C ALA A 54 3.18 3.45 -16.88
N THR A 55 4.40 3.00 -17.09
CA THR A 55 4.87 2.39 -18.34
C THR A 55 5.18 0.90 -18.13
N PRO A 56 5.16 0.05 -19.18
CA PRO A 56 5.36 -1.40 -19.04
C PRO A 56 6.70 -1.81 -18.42
N ASP A 57 7.76 -1.03 -18.62
CA ASP A 57 9.09 -1.23 -18.03
C ASP A 57 9.12 -1.02 -16.51
N MET A 58 8.08 -0.39 -15.93
CA MET A 58 7.92 -0.25 -14.49
C MET A 58 7.34 -1.51 -13.83
N ILE A 59 6.86 -2.50 -14.60
CA ILE A 59 6.35 -3.74 -14.04
C ILE A 59 7.54 -4.52 -13.46
N PRO A 60 7.55 -4.83 -12.16
CA PRO A 60 8.61 -5.63 -11.56
C PRO A 60 8.80 -6.98 -12.27
N GLU A 61 10.04 -7.37 -12.53
CA GLU A 61 10.37 -8.59 -13.31
C GLU A 61 9.73 -9.86 -12.74
N PHE A 62 9.63 -9.99 -11.41
CA PHE A 62 9.02 -11.16 -10.76
C PHE A 62 7.52 -11.33 -11.06
N LEU A 63 6.83 -10.28 -11.51
CA LEU A 63 5.44 -10.35 -11.98
C LEU A 63 5.34 -10.73 -13.47
N LEU A 64 6.45 -10.67 -14.19
CA LEU A 64 6.56 -11.01 -15.61
C LEU A 64 7.00 -12.46 -15.83
N GLU A 65 7.54 -13.11 -14.80
CA GLU A 65 7.80 -14.54 -14.79
C GLU A 65 6.47 -15.29 -14.90
N LYS A 66 6.17 -15.79 -16.10
CA LYS A 66 5.13 -16.79 -16.28
C LYS A 66 5.47 -17.98 -15.40
N GLU A 67 4.47 -18.50 -14.69
CA GLU A 67 4.49 -19.81 -14.05
C GLU A 67 5.13 -20.83 -15.00
N ASN A 68 6.43 -21.03 -14.88
CA ASN A 68 7.11 -22.14 -15.53
C ASN A 68 6.90 -23.32 -14.60
N GLU A 69 5.97 -24.19 -15.00
CA GLU A 69 5.84 -25.57 -14.49
C GLU A 69 7.19 -26.30 -14.45
#